data_AF-A0A0H2X847-F1
#
_entry.id   AF-A0A0H2X847-F1
#
_cell.length_a   1.000
_cell.length_b   1.000
_cell.length_c   1.000
_cell.angle_alpha   90.00
_cell.angle_beta   90.00
_cell.angle_gamma   90.00
#
_symmetry.space_group_name_H-M   'P 1'
#
loop_
_entity.id
_entity.type
_entity.pdbx_description
1 polymer ?
#
loop_
_entity_poly.entity_id
_entity_poly.type
_entity_poly.pdbx_seq_one_letter_code
_entity_poly.pdbx_strand_id
1 'polypeptide(L)'
;MMNNRFLLALLAALAASFPAWSSDIGKPATWQSSRSAELNRTRDLPKLTEALIANFDPDGNIVPTTVSEAQFIDLDNDGTLELVALVDYSGRQFFSTMIVITTVNAKPVVVTYRSNGANMDRLGERIITEPENPKKLIVADRFIGGYQGSTASAKEQQLLELRSATLEDVSAHYPSYYLTKRLPALEKQARMSAPVDNADDVGLGPMNSDENKRVLRQEIERAREQSLGK
;
A
#
# COMPACT_ATOMS: atom_id res chain seq x y z
N MET A 1 23.88 57.36 25.62
CA MET A 1 22.46 57.02 25.41
C MET A 1 22.36 56.31 24.07
N MET A 2 22.63 55.00 24.05
CA MET A 2 21.67 53.88 23.99
C MET A 2 21.16 53.59 22.57
N ASN A 3 21.85 52.63 21.96
CA ASN A 3 21.49 51.86 20.78
C ASN A 3 20.14 51.17 20.97
N ASN A 4 19.23 51.31 19.99
CA ASN A 4 18.08 50.44 19.79
C ASN A 4 18.36 49.63 18.51
N ARG A 5 18.81 48.38 18.65
CA ARG A 5 18.00 47.15 18.56
C ARG A 5 17.50 46.92 17.12
N PHE A 6 18.25 46.14 16.33
CA PHE A 6 18.02 44.70 16.13
C PHE A 6 16.55 44.35 15.92
N LEU A 7 16.22 43.94 14.68
CA LEU A 7 15.14 43.06 14.22
C LEU A 7 14.54 43.58 12.90
N LEU A 8 15.34 43.57 11.82
CA LEU A 8 14.76 43.20 10.54
C LEU A 8 14.99 41.70 10.38
N ALA A 9 13.96 40.98 10.80
CA ALA A 9 13.83 39.54 10.67
C ALA A 9 13.99 39.14 9.20
N LEU A 10 15.04 38.37 8.93
CA LEU A 10 14.99 37.05 8.30
C LEU A 10 13.65 36.66 7.64
N LEU A 11 13.30 37.35 6.56
CA LEU A 11 12.19 37.01 5.64
C LEU A 11 12.76 36.80 4.24
N ALA A 12 13.91 36.13 4.15
CA ALA A 12 14.36 35.50 2.93
C ALA A 12 13.84 34.07 2.95
N ALA A 13 12.65 33.92 2.34
CA ALA A 13 12.06 32.71 1.81
C ALA A 13 12.76 31.39 2.21
N LEU A 14 12.10 30.59 3.05
CA LEU A 14 12.12 29.14 2.83
C LEU A 14 11.50 28.91 1.45
N ALA A 15 12.30 29.07 0.40
CA ALA A 15 12.10 28.29 -0.80
C ALA A 15 12.33 26.85 -0.34
N ALA A 16 11.25 26.16 0.03
CA ALA A 16 11.27 24.72 0.05
C ALA A 16 11.86 24.31 -1.29
N SER A 17 13.07 23.77 -1.26
CA SER A 17 13.76 23.25 -2.41
C SER A 17 12.97 22.02 -2.85
N PHE A 18 11.89 22.25 -3.60
CA PHE A 18 11.26 21.22 -4.37
C PHE A 18 12.38 20.59 -5.21
N PRO A 19 12.58 19.26 -5.15
CA PRO A 19 13.53 18.62 -6.04
C PRO A 19 13.14 19.07 -7.46
N ALA A 20 14.10 19.57 -8.24
CA ALA A 20 13.81 20.04 -9.59
C ALA A 20 13.09 18.91 -10.32
N TRP A 21 11.79 19.08 -10.56
CA TRP A 21 10.99 18.08 -11.25
C TRP A 21 11.66 17.87 -12.60
N SER A 22 12.02 16.62 -12.91
CA SER A 22 12.03 16.25 -14.32
C SER A 22 10.62 16.61 -14.82
N SER A 23 10.54 17.47 -15.82
CA SER A 23 9.26 17.96 -16.39
C SER A 23 8.35 16.82 -16.88
N ASP A 24 8.88 15.59 -16.95
CA ASP A 24 8.21 14.36 -17.31
C ASP A 24 7.56 13.65 -16.11
N ILE A 25 8.12 13.76 -14.90
CA ILE A 25 7.53 13.10 -13.71
C ILE A 25 6.13 13.63 -13.43
N GLY A 26 5.85 14.92 -13.65
CA GLY A 26 4.51 15.48 -13.52
C GLY A 26 3.53 15.11 -14.65
N LYS A 27 3.94 14.27 -15.60
CA LYS A 27 3.16 13.90 -16.78
C LYS A 27 3.06 12.38 -16.89
N PRO A 28 2.03 11.76 -16.30
CA PRO A 28 1.94 10.30 -16.24
C PRO A 28 1.99 9.60 -17.61
N ALA A 29 1.54 10.26 -18.68
CA ALA A 29 1.66 9.76 -20.06
C ALA A 29 3.12 9.56 -20.55
N THR A 30 4.11 10.10 -19.84
CA THR A 30 5.53 9.98 -20.19
C THR A 30 6.26 8.92 -19.35
N TRP A 31 5.58 8.29 -18.39
CA TRP A 31 6.15 7.25 -17.55
C TRP A 31 6.18 5.95 -18.35
N GLN A 32 7.32 5.68 -18.97
CA GLN A 32 7.50 4.52 -19.84
C GLN A 32 8.31 3.43 -19.14
N SER A 33 8.00 2.16 -19.38
CA SER A 33 8.62 1.01 -18.72
C SER A 33 10.14 0.97 -18.87
N SER A 34 10.66 1.46 -19.99
CA SER A 34 12.09 1.65 -20.25
C SER A 34 12.79 2.60 -19.25
N ARG A 35 12.04 3.48 -18.59
CA ARG A 35 12.51 4.42 -17.56
C ARG A 35 12.23 3.97 -16.13
N SER A 36 11.66 2.78 -15.92
CA SER A 36 11.27 2.30 -14.58
C SER A 36 12.41 2.38 -13.55
N ALA A 37 13.63 1.97 -13.93
CA ALA A 37 14.77 2.00 -13.01
C ALA A 37 15.26 3.43 -12.70
N GLU A 38 15.08 4.38 -13.61
CA GLU A 38 15.38 5.80 -13.37
C GLU A 38 14.34 6.38 -12.41
N LEU A 39 13.06 6.21 -12.72
CA LEU A 39 11.93 6.76 -11.96
C LEU A 39 11.88 6.20 -10.53
N ASN A 40 12.12 4.91 -10.34
CA ASN A 40 12.19 4.29 -9.01
C ASN A 40 13.44 4.68 -8.20
N ARG A 41 14.46 5.28 -8.83
CA ARG A 41 15.62 5.85 -8.11
C ARG A 41 15.43 7.32 -7.76
N THR A 42 14.26 7.88 -8.04
CA THR A 42 13.96 9.26 -7.65
C THR A 42 14.17 9.43 -6.16
N ARG A 43 15.00 10.41 -5.79
CA ARG A 43 15.28 10.72 -4.39
C ARG A 43 13.98 11.12 -3.72
N ASP A 44 13.69 10.47 -2.59
CA ASP A 44 12.48 10.71 -1.80
C ASP A 44 11.19 10.56 -2.63
N LEU A 45 11.10 9.43 -3.33
CA LEU A 45 9.93 9.05 -4.11
C LEU A 45 8.61 9.13 -3.30
N PRO A 46 8.55 8.75 -2.00
CA PRO A 46 7.35 8.96 -1.19
C PRO A 46 6.92 10.43 -1.12
N LYS A 47 7.83 11.37 -0.82
CA LYS A 47 7.50 12.79 -0.76
C LYS A 47 7.06 13.36 -2.10
N LEU A 48 7.71 12.93 -3.19
CA LEU A 48 7.28 13.27 -4.53
C LEU A 48 5.86 12.76 -4.81
N THR A 49 5.57 11.53 -4.38
CA THR A 49 4.26 10.90 -4.57
C THR A 49 3.16 11.65 -3.85
N GLU A 50 3.40 12.12 -2.62
CA GLU A 50 2.47 13.02 -1.90
C GLU A 50 2.12 14.27 -2.73
N ALA A 51 3.12 14.89 -3.36
CA ALA A 51 2.91 16.06 -4.21
C ALA A 51 2.13 15.73 -5.49
N LEU A 52 2.37 14.55 -6.10
CA LEU A 52 1.63 14.09 -7.28
C LEU A 52 0.17 13.78 -6.94
N ILE A 53 -0.09 13.13 -5.80
CA ILE A 53 -1.46 12.87 -5.30
C ILE A 53 -2.19 14.20 -5.10
N ALA A 54 -1.59 15.15 -4.38
CA ALA A 54 -2.20 16.46 -4.15
C ALA A 54 -2.50 17.24 -5.45
N ASN A 55 -1.71 17.04 -6.49
CA ASN A 55 -1.89 17.69 -7.79
C ASN A 55 -2.98 17.02 -8.66
N PHE A 56 -3.08 15.69 -8.63
CA PHE A 56 -4.00 14.93 -9.49
C PHE A 56 -5.34 14.59 -8.83
N ASP A 57 -5.43 14.70 -7.51
CA ASP A 57 -6.64 14.47 -6.73
C ASP A 57 -6.90 15.63 -5.75
N PRO A 58 -7.09 16.87 -6.25
CA PRO A 58 -7.22 18.06 -5.42
C PRO A 58 -8.47 18.05 -4.53
N ASP A 59 -9.49 17.25 -4.90
CA ASP A 59 -10.75 17.11 -4.17
C ASP A 59 -10.79 15.84 -3.29
N GLY A 60 -9.78 14.97 -3.40
CA GLY A 60 -9.81 13.60 -2.89
C GLY A 60 -9.77 13.43 -1.38
N ASN A 61 -9.13 14.36 -0.65
CA ASN A 61 -9.13 14.39 0.82
C ASN A 61 -8.66 15.75 1.39
N ILE A 62 -9.30 16.17 2.49
CA ILE A 62 -9.02 17.45 3.20
C ILE A 62 -7.75 17.36 4.08
N VAL A 63 -7.23 16.15 4.32
CA VAL A 63 -6.11 15.90 5.25
C VAL A 63 -4.80 15.69 4.47
N PRO A 64 -3.68 16.28 4.93
CA PRO A 64 -2.36 16.00 4.36
C PRO A 64 -2.08 14.50 4.29
N THR A 65 -1.66 14.07 3.11
CA THR A 65 -1.35 12.67 2.81
C THR A 65 0.07 12.35 3.24
N THR A 66 0.29 11.22 3.90
CA THR A 66 1.63 10.66 4.14
C THR A 66 1.81 9.38 3.33
N VAL A 67 2.92 9.26 2.59
CA VAL A 67 3.26 8.06 1.81
C VAL A 67 4.40 7.32 2.50
N SER A 68 4.27 6.01 2.75
CA SER A 68 5.38 5.19 3.26
C SER A 68 6.27 4.65 2.15
N GLU A 69 5.63 4.09 1.13
CA GLU A 69 6.27 3.37 0.03
C GLU A 69 5.56 3.75 -1.26
N ALA A 70 6.35 3.93 -2.32
CA ALA A 70 5.85 4.20 -3.65
C ALA A 70 6.74 3.55 -4.70
N GLN A 71 6.15 3.13 -5.82
CA GLN A 71 6.86 2.44 -6.88
C GLN A 71 6.23 2.74 -8.24
N PHE A 72 7.07 3.05 -9.23
CA PHE A 72 6.68 3.08 -10.63
C PHE A 72 6.72 1.68 -11.24
N ILE A 73 5.60 1.22 -11.77
CA ILE A 73 5.45 -0.13 -12.28
C ILE A 73 4.37 -0.23 -13.35
N ASP A 74 4.65 -0.98 -14.41
CA ASP A 74 3.70 -1.29 -15.48
C ASP A 74 2.77 -2.40 -14.97
N LEU A 75 1.55 -2.06 -14.55
CA LEU A 75 0.61 -3.02 -13.96
C LEU A 75 -0.12 -3.83 -15.03
N ASP A 76 -0.53 -3.20 -16.13
CA ASP A 76 -1.36 -3.83 -17.15
C ASP A 76 -0.58 -4.31 -18.40
N ASN A 77 0.74 -4.20 -18.35
CA ASN A 77 1.70 -4.64 -19.36
C ASN A 77 1.50 -3.91 -20.71
N ASP A 78 1.18 -2.62 -20.67
CA ASP A 78 1.00 -1.76 -21.85
C ASP A 78 2.24 -0.93 -22.22
N GLY A 79 3.29 -0.99 -21.41
CA GLY A 79 4.54 -0.25 -21.58
C GLY A 79 4.54 1.13 -20.91
N THR A 80 3.38 1.62 -20.46
CA THR A 80 3.23 2.77 -19.56
C THR A 80 3.36 2.28 -18.12
N LEU A 81 3.92 3.11 -17.26
CA LEU A 81 4.04 2.82 -15.83
C LEU A 81 2.90 3.50 -15.09
N GLU A 82 2.39 2.82 -14.07
CA GLU A 82 1.65 3.42 -12.97
C GLU A 82 2.58 3.81 -11.83
N LEU A 83 2.15 4.79 -11.03
CA LEU A 83 2.72 5.02 -9.71
C LEU A 83 1.79 4.43 -8.64
N VAL A 84 2.24 3.38 -7.98
CA VAL A 84 1.53 2.74 -6.87
C VAL A 84 2.11 3.21 -5.55
N ALA A 85 1.27 3.50 -4.57
CA ALA A 85 1.68 4.05 -3.29
C ALA A 85 0.85 3.54 -2.11
N LEU A 86 1.50 3.36 -0.96
CA LEU A 86 0.86 3.07 0.32
C LEU A 86 0.71 4.37 1.13
N VAL A 87 -0.52 4.64 1.55
CA VAL A 87 -0.95 5.97 1.95
C VAL A 87 -1.67 5.94 3.31
N ASP A 88 -1.29 6.89 4.16
CA ASP A 88 -1.99 7.25 5.38
C ASP A 88 -2.64 8.65 5.25
N TYR A 89 -3.96 8.68 5.41
CA TYR A 89 -4.75 9.93 5.50
C TYR A 89 -5.14 10.28 6.94
N SER A 90 -4.79 9.46 7.92
CA SER A 90 -5.13 9.66 9.34
C SER A 90 -4.06 10.42 10.13
N GLY A 91 -2.82 10.46 9.62
CA GLY A 91 -1.66 11.01 10.34
C GLY A 91 -1.16 10.13 11.48
N ARG A 92 -1.63 8.87 11.56
CA ARG A 92 -1.29 7.90 12.62
C ARG A 92 -0.20 6.91 12.19
N GLN A 93 0.40 7.13 11.01
CA GLN A 93 1.33 6.22 10.35
C GLN A 93 0.69 4.85 10.06
N PHE A 94 -0.56 4.91 9.59
CA PHE A 94 -1.38 3.73 9.32
C PHE A 94 -1.80 3.68 7.85
N PHE A 95 -0.98 2.99 7.06
CA PHE A 95 -1.03 2.92 5.59
C PHE A 95 -2.08 1.89 5.13
N SER A 96 -3.34 2.25 5.35
CA SER A 96 -4.52 1.43 5.02
C SER A 96 -5.17 1.79 3.68
N THR A 97 -4.59 2.77 2.98
CA THR A 97 -5.02 3.15 1.64
C THR A 97 -3.91 2.86 0.65
N MET A 98 -4.27 2.35 -0.51
CA MET A 98 -3.37 2.24 -1.65
C MET A 98 -3.87 3.16 -2.76
N ILE A 99 -2.97 3.93 -3.33
CA ILE A 99 -3.23 4.82 -4.46
C ILE A 99 -2.50 4.28 -5.68
N VAL A 100 -3.17 4.32 -6.83
CA VAL A 100 -2.57 4.10 -8.14
C VAL A 100 -2.80 5.35 -8.98
N ILE A 101 -1.73 6.00 -9.41
CA ILE A 101 -1.80 7.08 -10.41
C ILE A 101 -1.52 6.45 -11.76
N THR A 102 -2.50 6.54 -12.66
CA THR A 102 -2.44 6.01 -14.03
C THR A 102 -2.90 7.09 -15.03
N THR A 103 -3.04 6.74 -16.30
CA THR A 103 -3.66 7.62 -17.30
C THR A 103 -4.87 7.01 -17.98
N VAL A 104 -5.87 7.86 -18.25
CA VAL A 104 -6.99 7.55 -19.14
C VAL A 104 -7.10 8.68 -20.15
N ASN A 105 -7.07 8.35 -21.44
CA ASN A 105 -7.09 9.35 -22.53
C ASN A 105 -6.00 10.43 -22.35
N ALA A 106 -4.79 10.01 -21.98
CA ALA A 106 -3.63 10.88 -21.69
C ALA A 106 -3.83 11.88 -20.52
N LYS A 107 -4.88 11.71 -19.70
CA LYS A 107 -5.10 12.50 -18.48
C LYS A 107 -4.76 11.66 -17.25
N PRO A 108 -4.13 12.27 -16.22
CA PRO A 108 -3.86 11.58 -14.96
C PRO A 108 -5.18 11.18 -14.29
N VAL A 109 -5.22 9.98 -13.72
CA VAL A 109 -6.33 9.48 -12.91
C VAL A 109 -5.76 8.85 -11.65
N VAL A 110 -6.38 9.17 -10.51
CA VAL A 110 -6.05 8.61 -9.20
C VAL A 110 -7.09 7.56 -8.85
N VAL A 111 -6.63 6.32 -8.68
CA VAL A 111 -7.44 5.16 -8.30
C VAL A 111 -7.15 4.83 -6.84
N THR A 112 -8.18 4.72 -6.03
CA THR A 112 -8.05 4.49 -4.58
C THR A 112 -8.59 3.12 -4.19
N TYR A 113 -7.76 2.33 -3.51
CA TYR A 113 -8.18 1.13 -2.79
C TYR A 113 -8.07 1.36 -1.28
N ARG A 114 -9.13 0.99 -0.54
CA ARG A 114 -9.16 1.07 0.93
C ARG A 114 -9.25 -0.34 1.51
N SER A 115 -8.29 -0.70 2.35
CA SER A 115 -8.16 -2.03 2.98
C SER A 115 -9.13 -2.29 4.13
N ASN A 116 -10.14 -1.44 4.30
CA ASN A 116 -11.04 -1.46 5.45
C ASN A 116 -10.29 -1.31 6.80
N GLY A 117 -9.15 -0.62 6.77
CA GLY A 117 -8.31 -0.39 7.93
C GLY A 117 -7.23 -1.46 8.16
N ALA A 118 -6.98 -2.40 7.27
CA ALA A 118 -5.79 -3.25 7.39
C ALA A 118 -4.52 -2.46 6.96
N ASN A 119 -3.54 -2.34 7.85
CA ASN A 119 -2.25 -1.73 7.46
C ASN A 119 -1.55 -2.57 6.39
N MET A 120 -0.97 -1.88 5.40
CA MET A 120 -0.16 -2.47 4.35
C MET A 120 1.28 -1.94 4.44
N ASP A 121 2.22 -2.80 4.07
CA ASP A 121 3.68 -2.59 4.10
C ASP A 121 4.34 -3.40 2.98
N ARG A 122 5.62 -3.14 2.67
CA ARG A 122 6.42 -3.93 1.71
C ARG A 122 5.75 -3.99 0.33
N LEU A 123 5.48 -2.81 -0.25
CA LEU A 123 4.78 -2.65 -1.52
C LEU A 123 5.38 -3.54 -2.63
N GLY A 124 6.70 -3.63 -2.72
CA GLY A 124 7.37 -4.45 -3.72
C GLY A 124 7.08 -5.95 -3.60
N GLU A 125 6.85 -6.46 -2.37
CA GLU A 125 6.46 -7.88 -2.14
C GLU A 125 4.98 -8.13 -2.45
N ARG A 126 4.17 -7.06 -2.47
CA ARG A 126 2.73 -7.14 -2.78
C ARG A 126 2.44 -7.16 -4.27
N ILE A 127 3.42 -6.86 -5.12
CA ILE A 127 3.22 -6.87 -6.56
C ILE A 127 3.73 -8.19 -7.12
N ILE A 128 2.82 -8.99 -7.64
CA ILE A 128 3.11 -10.34 -8.13
C ILE A 128 2.78 -10.47 -9.61
N THR A 129 3.36 -11.48 -10.24
CA THR A 129 2.97 -11.95 -11.56
C THR A 129 2.60 -13.42 -11.42
N GLU A 130 1.44 -13.80 -11.94
CA GLU A 130 1.01 -15.19 -11.99
C GLU A 130 1.29 -15.76 -13.39
N PRO A 131 1.72 -17.03 -13.53
CA PRO A 131 2.14 -17.58 -14.82
C PRO A 131 1.12 -17.45 -15.96
N GLU A 132 -0.16 -17.40 -15.61
CA GLU A 132 -1.28 -17.34 -16.55
C GLU A 132 -1.68 -15.89 -16.93
N ASN A 133 -1.08 -14.87 -16.31
CA ASN A 133 -1.39 -13.47 -16.58
C ASN A 133 -0.11 -12.64 -16.75
N PRO A 134 0.17 -12.08 -17.94
CA PRO A 134 1.31 -11.18 -18.13
C PRO A 134 1.17 -9.87 -17.35
N LYS A 135 -0.05 -9.49 -16.94
CA LYS A 135 -0.29 -8.35 -16.06
C LYS A 135 0.16 -8.64 -14.64
N LYS A 136 0.53 -7.58 -13.94
CA LYS A 136 0.88 -7.66 -12.52
C LYS A 136 -0.39 -7.51 -11.68
N LEU A 137 -0.45 -8.31 -10.61
CA LEU A 137 -1.51 -8.25 -9.61
C LEU A 137 -0.98 -7.61 -8.34
N ILE A 138 -1.84 -6.89 -7.63
CA ILE A 138 -1.51 -6.35 -6.31
C ILE A 138 -2.19 -7.19 -5.22
N VAL A 139 -1.39 -7.74 -4.32
CA VAL A 139 -1.81 -8.45 -3.11
C VAL A 139 -2.16 -7.43 -2.02
N ALA A 140 -3.44 -7.16 -1.87
CA ALA A 140 -3.95 -6.21 -0.90
C ALA A 140 -4.54 -6.93 0.32
N ASP A 141 -4.10 -6.56 1.52
CA ASP A 141 -4.77 -7.02 2.73
C ASP A 141 -6.11 -6.26 2.89
N ARG A 142 -7.12 -6.93 3.42
CA ARG A 142 -8.41 -6.32 3.78
C ARG A 142 -8.95 -6.93 5.06
N PHE A 143 -9.47 -6.13 5.99
CA PHE A 143 -10.21 -6.70 7.12
C PHE A 143 -11.58 -7.24 6.67
N ILE A 144 -11.86 -8.51 6.99
CA ILE A 144 -13.11 -9.21 6.64
C ILE A 144 -14.32 -8.51 7.27
N GLY A 145 -14.19 -8.05 8.52
CA GLY A 145 -15.25 -7.34 9.27
C GLY A 145 -14.99 -5.85 9.52
N GLY A 146 -13.95 -5.29 8.89
CA GLY A 146 -13.48 -3.92 9.17
C GLY A 146 -12.68 -3.76 10.45
N TYR A 147 -12.21 -2.54 10.69
CA TYR A 147 -11.37 -2.20 11.83
C TYR A 147 -12.18 -2.15 13.13
N GLN A 148 -11.82 -3.01 14.09
CA GLN A 148 -12.48 -3.10 15.41
C GLN A 148 -11.72 -2.38 16.53
N GLY A 149 -10.84 -1.42 16.19
CA GLY A 149 -10.08 -0.68 17.21
C GLY A 149 -8.95 -1.51 17.80
N SER A 150 -9.02 -1.81 19.10
CA SER A 150 -7.98 -2.53 19.84
C SER A 150 -8.03 -4.05 19.73
N THR A 151 -9.08 -4.59 19.12
CA THR A 151 -9.29 -6.04 18.97
C THR A 151 -8.62 -6.56 17.69
N ALA A 152 -7.97 -7.72 17.77
CA ALA A 152 -7.37 -8.34 16.60
C ALA A 152 -8.46 -8.67 15.56
N SER A 153 -8.25 -8.25 14.33
CA SER A 153 -9.22 -8.39 13.24
C SER A 153 -8.64 -9.28 12.14
N ALA A 154 -9.42 -10.26 11.69
CA ALA A 154 -9.01 -11.18 10.64
C ALA A 154 -8.93 -10.48 9.27
N LYS A 155 -7.87 -10.80 8.54
CA LYS A 155 -7.61 -10.29 7.20
C LYS A 155 -7.81 -11.35 6.13
N GLU A 156 -8.34 -10.92 5.00
CA GLU A 156 -8.20 -11.62 3.73
C GLU A 156 -7.12 -10.94 2.87
N GLN A 157 -6.62 -11.68 1.88
CA GLN A 157 -5.80 -11.11 0.81
C GLN A 157 -6.61 -11.11 -0.47
N GLN A 158 -6.84 -9.93 -1.03
CA GLN A 158 -7.42 -9.74 -2.35
C GLN A 158 -6.30 -9.64 -3.38
N LEU A 159 -6.57 -10.16 -4.58
CA LEU A 159 -5.70 -9.97 -5.74
C LEU A 159 -6.36 -8.94 -6.64
N LEU A 160 -5.74 -7.78 -6.75
CA LEU A 160 -6.29 -6.66 -7.48
C LEU A 160 -5.61 -6.52 -8.84
N GLU A 161 -6.40 -6.36 -9.89
CA GLU A 161 -5.94 -6.00 -11.23
C GLU A 161 -6.39 -4.58 -11.58
N LEU A 162 -5.50 -3.80 -12.19
CA LEU A 162 -5.89 -2.52 -12.78
C LEU A 162 -6.64 -2.76 -14.10
N ARG A 163 -7.90 -2.35 -14.16
CA ARG A 163 -8.76 -2.43 -15.35
C ARG A 163 -9.46 -1.09 -15.55
N SER A 164 -9.17 -0.42 -16.67
CA SER A 164 -9.84 0.84 -17.06
C SER A 164 -9.88 1.89 -15.94
N ALA A 165 -8.75 2.11 -15.25
CA ALA A 165 -8.62 2.99 -14.08
C ALA A 165 -9.50 2.62 -12.88
N THR A 166 -9.74 1.33 -12.69
CA THR A 166 -10.31 0.76 -11.45
C THR A 166 -9.46 -0.40 -10.99
N LEU A 167 -9.38 -0.62 -9.67
CA LEU A 167 -8.79 -1.83 -9.11
C LEU A 167 -9.90 -2.84 -8.87
N GLU A 168 -9.92 -3.90 -9.69
CA GLU A 168 -10.91 -4.97 -9.62
C GLU A 168 -10.35 -6.15 -8.80
N ASP A 169 -11.17 -6.67 -7.89
CA ASP A 169 -10.85 -7.93 -7.19
C ASP A 169 -11.01 -9.11 -8.17
N VAL A 170 -9.89 -9.73 -8.49
CA VAL A 170 -9.79 -10.90 -9.36
C VAL A 170 -9.40 -12.16 -8.60
N SER A 171 -9.50 -12.18 -7.27
CA SER A 171 -9.14 -13.31 -6.41
C SER A 171 -9.74 -14.64 -6.87
N ALA A 172 -10.99 -14.64 -7.32
CA ALA A 172 -11.67 -15.86 -7.79
C ALA A 172 -11.03 -16.49 -9.04
N HIS A 173 -10.28 -15.71 -9.83
CA HIS A 173 -9.56 -16.21 -11.02
C HIS A 173 -8.20 -16.85 -10.68
N TYR A 174 -7.70 -16.71 -9.45
CA TYR A 174 -6.38 -17.21 -9.03
C TYR A 174 -6.45 -18.10 -7.79
N PRO A 175 -7.24 -19.19 -7.80
CA PRO A 175 -7.31 -20.12 -6.66
C PRO A 175 -5.94 -20.75 -6.34
N SER A 176 -5.07 -20.92 -7.35
CA SER A 176 -3.72 -21.46 -7.21
C SER A 176 -2.83 -20.60 -6.30
N TYR A 177 -2.97 -19.27 -6.33
CA TYR A 177 -2.26 -18.36 -5.41
C TYR A 177 -2.56 -18.74 -3.95
N TYR A 178 -3.84 -18.95 -3.64
CA TYR A 178 -4.27 -19.29 -2.29
C TYR A 178 -3.80 -20.68 -1.86
N LEU A 179 -3.92 -21.68 -2.74
CA LEU A 179 -3.48 -23.05 -2.48
C LEU A 179 -1.97 -23.14 -2.24
N THR A 180 -1.17 -22.43 -3.03
CA THR A 180 0.28 -22.66 -3.09
C THR A 180 1.09 -21.64 -2.28
N LYS A 181 0.55 -20.45 -2.02
CA LYS A 181 1.27 -19.37 -1.32
C LYS A 181 0.59 -19.00 0.00
N ARG A 182 -0.67 -18.56 -0.03
CA ARG A 182 -1.34 -17.99 1.15
C ARG A 182 -1.66 -19.01 2.24
N LEU A 183 -2.32 -20.12 1.88
CA LEU A 183 -2.69 -21.16 2.86
C LEU A 183 -1.46 -21.76 3.56
N PRO A 184 -0.40 -22.18 2.84
CA PRO A 184 0.81 -22.68 3.49
C PRO A 184 1.45 -21.67 4.45
N ALA A 185 1.44 -20.38 4.11
CA ALA A 185 1.97 -19.33 4.99
C ALA A 185 1.16 -19.20 6.29
N LEU A 186 -0.17 -19.21 6.20
CA LEU A 186 -1.06 -19.15 7.36
C LEU A 186 -0.97 -20.40 8.23
N GLU A 187 -0.89 -21.59 7.62
CA GLU A 187 -0.72 -22.84 8.35
C GLU A 187 0.63 -22.90 9.07
N LYS A 188 1.69 -22.41 8.43
CA LYS A 188 3.00 -22.27 9.08
C LYS A 188 2.92 -21.33 10.28
N GLN A 189 2.27 -20.18 10.13
CA GLN A 189 2.04 -19.24 11.23
C GLN A 189 1.24 -19.89 12.38
N ALA A 190 0.23 -20.71 12.06
CA ALA A 190 -0.57 -21.42 13.05
C ALA A 190 0.25 -22.44 13.84
N ARG A 191 1.14 -23.17 13.17
CA ARG A 191 2.07 -24.11 13.82
C ARG A 191 3.08 -23.40 14.72
N MET A 192 3.61 -22.27 14.26
CA MET A 192 4.56 -21.45 15.06
C MET A 192 3.90 -20.77 16.26
N SER A 193 2.58 -20.54 16.21
CA SER A 193 1.80 -19.94 17.30
C SER A 193 1.24 -20.99 18.28
N ALA A 194 1.47 -22.28 18.04
CA ALA A 194 1.12 -23.32 18.99
C ALA A 194 2.05 -23.24 20.20
N PRO A 195 1.55 -23.34 21.45
CA PRO A 195 2.40 -23.35 22.62
C PRO A 195 3.39 -24.52 22.50
N VAL A 196 4.68 -24.19 22.57
CA VAL A 196 5.72 -25.17 22.85
C VAL A 196 5.56 -25.50 24.33
N ASP A 197 5.25 -26.74 24.67
CA ASP A 197 5.29 -27.20 26.06
C ASP A 197 6.75 -27.06 26.55
N ASN A 198 7.12 -25.90 27.10
CA ASN A 198 8.24 -25.66 28.02
C ASN A 198 8.31 -24.20 28.52
N ALA A 199 8.18 -24.08 29.85
CA ALA A 199 8.78 -23.12 30.79
C ALA A 199 8.42 -21.61 30.75
N ASP A 200 7.77 -21.21 31.87
CA ASP A 200 8.11 -20.12 32.80
C ASP A 200 8.57 -18.73 32.29
N ASP A 201 7.77 -17.71 32.68
CA ASP A 201 8.16 -16.31 33.02
C ASP A 201 8.66 -15.43 31.83
N VAL A 202 8.42 -14.12 31.66
CA VAL A 202 7.99 -12.98 32.48
C VAL A 202 7.26 -12.00 31.53
N GLY A 203 6.32 -11.22 32.08
CA GLY A 203 5.44 -10.32 31.35
C GLY A 203 6.07 -9.26 30.44
N LEU A 204 5.46 -9.17 29.25
CA LEU A 204 5.05 -7.93 28.60
C LEU A 204 3.64 -8.22 28.06
N GLY A 205 2.66 -7.38 28.41
CA GLY A 205 1.23 -7.68 28.26
C GLY A 205 0.85 -8.24 26.89
N PRO A 206 0.35 -9.50 26.81
CA PRO A 206 -0.06 -10.07 25.54
C PRO A 206 -1.58 -10.19 25.47
N MET A 207 -2.15 -9.94 24.28
CA MET A 207 -3.46 -10.45 23.89
C MET A 207 -3.58 -11.94 24.28
N ASN A 208 -4.80 -12.39 24.64
CA ASN A 208 -4.98 -13.80 24.99
C ASN A 208 -4.66 -14.70 23.77
N SER A 209 -3.97 -15.81 24.01
CA SER A 209 -3.57 -16.78 22.97
C SER A 209 -4.77 -17.26 22.13
N ASP A 210 -5.97 -17.22 22.70
CA ASP A 210 -7.20 -17.70 22.08
C ASP A 210 -7.76 -16.76 21.00
N GLU A 211 -7.62 -15.45 21.16
CA GLU A 211 -8.05 -14.43 20.20
C GLU A 211 -7.21 -14.51 18.93
N ASN A 212 -5.89 -14.61 19.06
CA ASN A 212 -4.99 -14.81 17.93
C ASN A 212 -5.30 -16.12 17.19
N LYS A 213 -5.56 -17.21 17.92
CA LYS A 213 -5.99 -18.49 17.32
C LYS A 213 -7.34 -18.38 16.63
N ARG A 214 -8.27 -17.57 17.14
CA ARG A 214 -9.58 -17.34 16.52
C ARG A 214 -9.43 -16.55 15.22
N VAL A 215 -8.67 -15.46 15.25
CA VAL A 215 -8.38 -14.63 14.08
C VAL A 215 -7.70 -15.45 12.99
N LEU A 216 -6.63 -16.17 13.33
CA LEU A 216 -5.91 -16.98 12.35
C LEU A 216 -6.77 -18.11 11.76
N ARG A 217 -7.68 -18.70 12.54
CA ARG A 217 -8.67 -19.67 12.02
C ARG A 217 -9.60 -19.05 10.99
N GLN A 218 -10.05 -17.82 11.20
CA GLN A 218 -10.88 -17.10 10.23
C GLN A 218 -10.09 -16.77 8.95
N GLU A 219 -8.83 -16.37 9.05
CA GLU A 219 -8.00 -16.11 7.86
C GLU A 219 -7.73 -17.39 7.06
N ILE A 220 -7.49 -18.51 7.73
CA ILE A 220 -7.32 -19.82 7.08
C ILE A 220 -8.60 -20.24 6.38
N GLU A 221 -9.75 -20.11 7.04
CA GLU A 221 -11.03 -20.48 6.43
C GLU A 221 -11.32 -19.61 5.21
N ARG A 222 -11.08 -18.30 5.30
CA ARG A 222 -11.27 -17.40 4.18
C ARG A 222 -10.34 -17.73 3.01
N ALA A 223 -9.06 -18.03 3.28
CA ALA A 223 -8.12 -18.45 2.24
C ALA A 223 -8.51 -19.81 1.62
N ARG A 224 -9.17 -20.71 2.37
CA ARG A 224 -9.73 -21.95 1.81
C ARG A 224 -10.89 -21.66 0.86
N GLU A 225 -11.80 -20.77 1.22
CA GLU A 225 -12.88 -20.36 0.30
C GLU A 225 -12.33 -19.79 -1.00
N GLN A 226 -11.35 -18.88 -0.92
CA GLN A 226 -10.71 -18.27 -2.09
C GLN A 226 -9.96 -19.31 -2.94
N SER A 227 -9.38 -20.32 -2.29
CA SER A 227 -8.75 -21.46 -2.97
C SER A 227 -9.72 -22.33 -3.76
N LEU A 228 -11.02 -22.22 -3.47
CA LEU A 228 -12.12 -22.86 -4.21
C LEU A 228 -12.74 -21.92 -5.25
N GLY A 229 -12.20 -20.72 -5.44
CA GLY A 229 -12.74 -19.69 -6.33
C GLY A 229 -14.02 -19.03 -5.82
N LYS A 230 -14.21 -18.99 -4.50
CA LYS A 230 -15.40 -18.41 -3.83
C LYS A 230 -15.09 -17.10 -3.11
#